data_AF-A0A8T4VLG4-F1
#
_entry.id   AF-A0A8T4VLG4-F1
#
_cell.length_a   1.000
_cell.length_b   1.000
_cell.length_c   1.000
_cell.angle_alpha   90.00
_cell.angle_beta   90.00
_cell.angle_gamma   90.00
#
_symmetry.space_group_name_H-M   'P 1'
#
loop_
_entity.id
_entity.type
_entity.pdbx_description
1 polymer ?
#
loop_
_entity_poly.entity_id
_entity_poly.type
_entity_poly.pdbx_seq_one_letter_code
_entity_poly.pdbx_strand_id
1 'polypeptide(L)'
;MKIYNYLDKANECFKVAVNLYSFNYLNDKKILFAIIRNLYDSGLSSISLFYEKIYKEKDISIYEGNLDFMEYIDKNIVIVNKLKSILEKHRVSTVEFFRNDNLVICSENYSDLELIDNKKLMQYFKSVKLLLEAANVRGI
;
A
#
# COMPACT_ATOMS: atom_id res chain seq x y z
N MET A 1 -5.58 -17.99 -11.70
CA MET A 1 -5.08 -17.76 -10.33
C MET A 1 -6.27 -17.87 -9.39
N LYS A 2 -6.23 -18.71 -8.35
CA LYS A 2 -7.36 -18.95 -7.44
C LYS A 2 -7.44 -17.82 -6.40
N ILE A 3 -8.64 -17.36 -6.05
CA ILE A 3 -8.97 -16.32 -5.04
C ILE A 3 -8.11 -16.41 -3.78
N TYR A 4 -7.86 -17.61 -3.27
CA TYR A 4 -7.01 -17.89 -2.10
C TYR A 4 -5.61 -17.27 -2.20
N ASN A 5 -5.04 -17.20 -3.40
CA ASN A 5 -3.68 -16.69 -3.62
C ASN A 5 -3.58 -15.17 -3.35
N TYR A 6 -4.61 -14.38 -3.70
CA TYR A 6 -4.55 -12.93 -3.48
C TYR A 6 -4.70 -12.55 -2.01
N LEU A 7 -5.56 -13.26 -1.27
CA LEU A 7 -5.74 -12.97 0.14
C LEU A 7 -4.51 -13.34 0.97
N ASP A 8 -3.98 -14.56 0.77
CA ASP A 8 -2.80 -15.03 1.48
C ASP A 8 -1.61 -14.10 1.21
N LYS A 9 -1.41 -13.73 -0.06
CA LYS A 9 -0.38 -12.77 -0.47
C LYS A 9 -0.58 -11.40 0.18
N ALA A 10 -1.82 -10.89 0.22
CA ALA A 10 -2.10 -9.59 0.80
C ALA A 10 -1.77 -9.54 2.30
N ASN A 11 -2.14 -10.59 3.03
CA ASN A 11 -1.85 -10.74 4.46
C ASN A 11 -0.36 -10.94 4.73
N GLU A 12 0.31 -11.79 3.96
CA GLU A 12 1.75 -12.06 4.12
C GLU A 12 2.57 -10.79 3.90
N CYS A 13 2.34 -10.08 2.79
CA CYS A 13 3.03 -8.83 2.52
C CYS A 13 2.77 -7.77 3.61
N PHE A 14 1.52 -7.64 4.07
CA PHE A 14 1.22 -6.70 5.16
C PHE A 14 1.97 -7.05 6.44
N LYS A 15 1.98 -8.34 6.81
CA LYS A 15 2.70 -8.83 7.99
C LYS A 15 4.20 -8.57 7.90
N VAL A 16 4.80 -8.81 6.73
CA VAL A 16 6.23 -8.51 6.49
C VAL A 16 6.49 -7.02 6.67
N ALA A 17 5.65 -6.14 6.11
CA ALA A 17 5.79 -4.69 6.29
C ALA A 17 5.73 -4.29 7.78
N VAL A 18 4.76 -4.81 8.53
CA VAL A 18 4.61 -4.53 9.97
C VAL A 18 5.85 -5.01 10.76
N ASN A 19 6.34 -6.21 10.47
CA ASN A 19 7.52 -6.75 11.13
C ASN A 19 8.75 -5.86 10.86
N LEU A 20 8.99 -5.52 9.60
CA LEU A 20 10.12 -4.64 9.21
C LEU A 20 10.03 -3.26 9.88
N TYR A 21 8.83 -2.70 9.97
CA TYR A 21 8.61 -1.42 10.66
C TYR A 21 8.88 -1.51 12.17
N SER A 22 8.50 -2.62 12.80
CA SER A 22 8.65 -2.84 14.25
C SER A 22 10.11 -2.89 14.71
N PHE A 23 11.04 -3.25 13.82
CA PHE A 23 12.47 -3.25 14.14
C PHE A 23 13.12 -1.86 14.09
N ASN A 24 12.35 -0.77 13.88
CA ASN A 24 12.82 0.63 13.91
C ASN A 24 13.98 0.96 12.96
N TYR A 25 14.13 0.22 11.86
CA TYR A 25 15.15 0.50 10.84
C TYR A 25 14.74 1.62 9.88
N LEU A 26 14.01 2.64 10.35
CA LEU A 26 13.55 3.76 9.52
C LEU A 26 14.70 4.57 8.90
N ASN A 27 15.91 4.45 9.47
CA ASN A 27 17.13 5.08 8.97
C ASN A 27 17.88 4.22 7.93
N ASP A 28 17.38 3.04 7.57
CA ASP A 28 17.89 2.24 6.47
C ASP A 28 16.96 2.36 5.26
N LYS A 29 17.48 2.93 4.17
CA LYS A 29 16.72 3.15 2.93
C LYS A 29 16.20 1.84 2.37
N LYS A 30 17.00 0.77 2.41
CA LYS A 30 16.61 -0.53 1.85
C LYS A 30 15.43 -1.10 2.62
N ILE A 31 15.43 -0.95 3.94
CA ILE A 31 14.33 -1.43 4.78
C ILE A 31 13.08 -0.58 4.57
N LEU A 32 13.22 0.75 4.47
CA LEU A 32 12.11 1.62 4.16
C LEU A 32 11.47 1.29 2.80
N PHE A 33 12.26 1.06 1.75
CA PHE A 33 11.73 0.63 0.46
C PHE A 33 11.15 -0.79 0.50
N ALA A 34 11.71 -1.70 1.30
CA ALA A 34 11.12 -3.02 1.51
C ALA A 34 9.73 -2.92 2.18
N ILE A 35 9.57 -2.01 3.16
CA ILE A 35 8.26 -1.73 3.78
C ILE A 35 7.29 -1.20 2.71
N ILE A 36 7.69 -0.17 1.96
CA ILE A 36 6.85 0.47 0.92
C ILE A 36 6.46 -0.55 -0.16
N ARG A 37 7.39 -1.41 -0.59
CA ARG A 37 7.14 -2.49 -1.56
C ARG A 37 6.07 -3.44 -1.05
N ASN A 38 6.23 -3.94 0.18
CA ASN A 38 5.29 -4.88 0.79
C ASN A 38 3.91 -4.24 1.02
N LEU A 39 3.85 -2.96 1.42
CA LEU A 39 2.60 -2.20 1.51
C LEU A 39 1.90 -2.09 0.15
N TYR A 40 2.64 -1.79 -0.92
CA TYR A 40 2.08 -1.79 -2.26
C TYR A 40 1.55 -3.16 -2.66
N ASP A 41 2.33 -4.22 -2.48
CA ASP A 41 1.96 -5.56 -2.92
C ASP A 41 0.74 -6.08 -2.16
N SER A 42 0.65 -5.73 -0.87
CA SER A 42 -0.53 -5.98 -0.04
C SER A 42 -1.76 -5.23 -0.54
N GLY A 43 -1.63 -3.92 -0.78
CA GLY A 43 -2.73 -3.09 -1.30
C GLY A 43 -3.20 -3.53 -2.68
N LEU A 44 -2.28 -3.82 -3.60
CA LEU A 44 -2.61 -4.30 -4.95
C LEU A 44 -3.31 -5.66 -4.92
N SER A 45 -2.85 -6.57 -4.05
CA SER A 45 -3.48 -7.90 -3.91
C SER A 45 -4.88 -7.77 -3.30
N SER A 46 -5.07 -6.86 -2.35
CA SER A 46 -6.38 -6.55 -1.76
C SER A 46 -7.36 -5.98 -2.79
N ILE A 47 -6.91 -5.03 -3.61
CA ILE A 47 -7.70 -4.47 -4.73
C ILE A 47 -8.03 -5.55 -5.77
N SER A 48 -7.07 -6.41 -6.09
CA SER A 48 -7.26 -7.50 -7.05
C SER A 48 -8.32 -8.48 -6.56
N LEU A 49 -8.26 -8.87 -5.28
CA LEU A 49 -9.25 -9.71 -4.63
C LEU A 49 -10.64 -9.06 -4.63
N PHE A 50 -10.69 -7.75 -4.34
CA PHE A 50 -11.92 -6.98 -4.34
C PHE A 50 -12.61 -7.01 -5.70
N TYR A 51 -11.91 -6.65 -6.78
CA TYR A 51 -12.46 -6.72 -8.13
C TYR A 51 -12.80 -8.15 -8.55
N GLU A 52 -11.97 -9.14 -8.20
CA GLU A 52 -12.26 -10.54 -8.52
C GLU A 52 -13.58 -11.01 -7.89
N LYS A 53 -13.85 -10.65 -6.63
CA LYS A 53 -15.12 -10.94 -5.96
C LYS A 53 -16.31 -10.29 -6.67
N ILE A 54 -16.19 -9.00 -7.02
CA ILE A 54 -17.24 -8.27 -7.76
C ILE A 54 -17.56 -8.97 -9.07
N TYR A 55 -16.53 -9.23 -9.89
CA TYR A 55 -16.72 -9.76 -11.24
C TYR A 55 -17.18 -11.22 -11.24
N LYS A 56 -16.68 -12.06 -10.33
CA LYS A 56 -17.01 -13.49 -10.33
C LYS A 56 -18.33 -13.81 -9.66
N GLU A 57 -18.65 -13.13 -8.57
CA GLU A 57 -19.77 -13.54 -7.74
C GLU A 57 -21.05 -12.79 -8.07
N LYS A 58 -20.96 -11.74 -8.93
CA LYS A 58 -22.08 -10.85 -9.29
C LYS A 58 -22.85 -10.36 -8.05
N ASP A 59 -22.19 -10.36 -6.90
CA ASP A 59 -22.80 -10.09 -5.62
C ASP A 59 -22.76 -8.59 -5.36
N ILE A 60 -23.52 -7.88 -6.19
CA ILE A 60 -23.72 -6.44 -6.14
C ILE A 60 -24.46 -6.05 -4.84
N SER A 61 -25.10 -7.01 -4.17
CA SER A 61 -25.86 -6.80 -2.94
C SER A 61 -24.99 -6.34 -1.75
N ILE A 62 -23.70 -6.69 -1.73
CA ILE A 62 -22.70 -6.17 -0.77
C ILE A 62 -22.52 -4.65 -0.93
N TYR A 63 -22.86 -4.10 -2.10
CA TYR A 63 -22.53 -2.74 -2.52
C TYR A 63 -23.74 -1.80 -2.64
N GLU A 64 -24.94 -2.32 -2.97
CA GLU A 64 -26.16 -1.52 -3.13
C GLU A 64 -26.59 -0.79 -1.84
N GLY A 65 -26.11 -1.22 -0.67
CA GLY A 65 -26.38 -0.57 0.62
C GLY A 65 -25.31 0.41 1.14
N ASN A 66 -24.13 0.49 0.51
CA ASN A 66 -22.98 1.24 1.07
C ASN A 66 -22.24 2.04 -0.01
N LEU A 67 -22.87 3.09 -0.57
CA LEU A 67 -22.18 4.09 -1.40
C LEU A 67 -20.91 4.63 -0.71
N ASP A 68 -20.96 4.77 0.62
CA ASP A 68 -19.84 5.16 1.46
C ASP A 68 -18.65 4.19 1.36
N PHE A 69 -18.89 2.89 1.17
CA PHE A 69 -17.83 1.87 1.08
C PHE A 69 -17.07 1.93 -0.25
N MET A 70 -17.76 2.23 -1.36
CA MET A 70 -17.09 2.43 -2.64
C MET A 70 -16.25 3.71 -2.63
N GLU A 71 -16.81 4.82 -2.12
CA GLU A 71 -16.05 6.07 -1.97
C GLU A 71 -14.86 5.89 -1.03
N TYR A 72 -15.02 5.06 -0.01
CA TYR A 72 -13.96 4.68 0.92
C TYR A 72 -12.84 3.88 0.25
N ILE A 73 -13.17 2.92 -0.60
CA ILE A 73 -12.17 2.14 -1.35
C ILE A 73 -11.45 3.03 -2.35
N ASP A 74 -12.16 3.86 -3.10
CA ASP A 74 -11.57 4.78 -4.08
C ASP A 74 -10.55 5.72 -3.43
N LYS A 75 -10.89 6.29 -2.26
CA LYS A 75 -9.95 7.12 -1.47
C LYS A 75 -8.67 6.38 -1.11
N ASN A 76 -8.75 5.08 -0.81
CA ASN A 76 -7.58 4.30 -0.41
C ASN A 76 -6.82 3.69 -1.60
N ILE A 77 -7.45 3.49 -2.76
CA ILE A 77 -6.75 3.10 -4.01
C ILE A 77 -5.70 4.15 -4.40
N VAL A 78 -5.98 5.43 -4.18
CA VAL A 78 -5.01 6.52 -4.43
C VAL A 78 -3.69 6.29 -3.68
N ILE A 79 -3.72 5.71 -2.48
CA ILE A 79 -2.50 5.37 -1.72
C ILE A 79 -1.70 4.28 -2.42
N VAL A 80 -2.33 3.28 -3.03
CA VAL A 80 -1.60 2.24 -3.78
C VAL A 80 -0.89 2.84 -4.99
N ASN A 81 -1.54 3.76 -5.71
CA ASN A 81 -0.90 4.52 -6.79
C ASN A 81 0.26 5.38 -6.29
N LYS A 82 0.11 6.00 -5.11
CA LYS A 82 1.19 6.77 -4.48
C LYS A 82 2.39 5.89 -4.12
N LEU A 83 2.16 4.73 -3.51
CA LEU A 83 3.20 3.75 -3.19
C LEU A 83 3.92 3.25 -4.46
N LYS A 84 3.17 3.01 -5.54
CA LYS A 84 3.75 2.68 -6.86
C LYS A 84 4.68 3.78 -7.35
N SER A 85 4.22 5.03 -7.33
CA SER A 85 5.01 6.18 -7.76
C SER A 85 6.29 6.34 -6.96
N ILE A 86 6.26 6.12 -5.64
CA ILE A 86 7.46 6.14 -4.81
C ILE A 86 8.48 5.09 -5.26
N LEU A 87 8.03 3.88 -5.56
CA LEU A 87 8.91 2.78 -5.98
C LEU A 87 9.44 2.97 -7.40
N GLU A 88 8.64 3.58 -8.27
CA GLU A 88 9.10 3.99 -9.60
C GLU A 88 10.15 5.10 -9.50
N LYS A 89 9.94 6.09 -8.63
CA LYS A 89 10.93 7.13 -8.34
C LYS A 89 12.22 6.53 -7.81
N HIS A 90 12.16 5.63 -6.83
CA HIS A 90 13.34 4.89 -6.33
C HIS A 90 14.11 4.17 -7.44
N ARG A 91 13.40 3.54 -8.38
CA ARG A 91 14.03 2.81 -9.49
C ARG A 91 14.81 3.71 -10.43
N VAL A 92 14.43 4.98 -10.56
CA VAL A 92 15.03 5.94 -11.50
C VAL A 92 15.81 7.05 -10.81
N SER A 93 15.77 7.16 -9.48
CA SER A 93 16.45 8.21 -8.74
C SER A 93 17.95 7.98 -8.71
N THR A 94 18.68 9.04 -9.02
CA THR A 94 20.13 9.12 -8.92
C THR A 94 20.60 9.56 -7.54
N VAL A 95 19.73 10.22 -6.75
CA VAL A 95 20.08 10.75 -5.44
C VAL A 95 18.99 10.45 -4.42
N GLU A 96 19.39 9.78 -3.33
CA GLU A 96 18.56 9.48 -2.17
C GLU A 96 19.36 9.73 -0.91
N PHE A 97 18.77 10.37 0.11
CA PHE A 97 19.44 10.59 1.39
C PHE A 97 18.43 10.79 2.51
N PHE A 98 18.89 10.61 3.76
CA PHE A 98 18.11 10.97 4.93
C PHE A 98 18.43 12.40 5.36
N ARG A 99 17.41 13.18 5.69
CA ARG A 99 17.56 14.51 6.28
C ARG A 99 16.46 14.73 7.33
N ASN A 100 16.87 15.03 8.57
CA ASN A 100 15.97 15.24 9.70
C ASN A 100 14.93 14.10 9.84
N ASP A 101 15.39 12.85 9.83
CA ASP A 101 14.58 11.63 9.91
C ASP A 101 13.60 11.39 8.74
N ASN A 102 13.74 12.16 7.66
CA ASN A 102 12.96 11.97 6.43
C ASN A 102 13.83 11.32 5.37
N LEU A 103 13.30 10.29 4.70
CA LEU A 103 13.87 9.86 3.42
C LEU A 103 13.51 10.90 2.36
N VAL A 104 14.53 11.44 1.70
CA VAL A 104 14.42 12.34 0.57
C VAL A 104 14.77 11.57 -0.70
N ILE A 105 13.83 11.53 -1.64
CA ILE A 105 14.03 11.00 -2.99
C ILE A 105 13.91 12.19 -3.95
N CYS A 106 14.96 12.45 -4.72
CA CYS A 106 15.00 13.56 -5.66
C CYS A 106 15.45 13.16 -7.06
N SER A 107 14.94 13.88 -8.06
CA SER A 107 15.48 13.84 -9.42
C SER A 107 16.86 14.49 -9.49
N GLU A 108 17.65 14.21 -10.54
CA GLU A 108 19.00 14.77 -10.75
C GLU A 108 19.06 16.30 -10.59
N ASN A 109 18.00 16.96 -11.04
CA ASN A 109 17.82 18.41 -11.06
C ASN A 109 17.03 18.95 -9.86
N TYR A 110 16.74 18.12 -8.85
CA TYR A 110 15.99 18.48 -7.63
C TYR A 110 14.59 19.10 -7.88
N SER A 111 14.05 18.99 -9.08
CA SER A 111 12.74 19.56 -9.45
C SER A 111 11.57 18.78 -8.85
N ASP A 112 11.76 17.47 -8.66
CA ASP A 112 10.79 16.59 -8.01
C ASP A 112 11.36 16.03 -6.72
N LEU A 113 10.73 16.35 -5.59
CA LEU A 113 11.17 15.96 -4.26
C LEU A 113 10.05 15.19 -3.53
N GLU A 114 10.34 13.95 -3.15
CA GLU A 114 9.46 13.12 -2.34
C GLU A 114 10.06 12.94 -0.95
N LEU A 115 9.31 13.35 0.08
CA LEU A 115 9.68 13.18 1.48
C LEU A 115 8.85 12.07 2.10
N ILE A 116 9.51 11.10 2.73
CA ILE A 116 8.84 10.03 3.47
C ILE A 116 9.29 10.11 4.92
N ASP A 117 8.34 10.47 5.78
CA ASP A 117 8.50 10.53 7.22
C ASP A 117 7.68 9.41 7.89
N ASN A 118 7.87 9.26 9.20
CA ASN A 118 7.14 8.24 9.95
C ASN A 118 5.61 8.46 9.91
N LYS A 119 5.17 9.71 9.86
CA LYS A 119 3.74 10.06 9.81
C LYS A 119 3.09 9.59 8.50
N LYS A 120 3.73 9.82 7.35
CA LYS A 120 3.28 9.32 6.04
C LYS A 120 3.31 7.81 6.00
N LEU A 121 4.34 7.19 6.54
CA LEU A 121 4.43 5.73 6.58
C LEU A 121 3.25 5.13 7.38
N MET A 122 2.91 5.71 8.53
CA MET A 122 1.74 5.33 9.31
C MET A 122 0.42 5.55 8.56
N GLN A 123 0.30 6.62 7.77
CA GLN A 123 -0.86 6.81 6.89
C GLN A 123 -0.96 5.70 5.84
N TYR A 124 0.16 5.30 5.24
CA TYR A 124 0.19 4.19 4.28
C TYR A 124 -0.22 2.87 4.93
N PHE A 125 0.31 2.55 6.12
CA PHE A 125 -0.12 1.38 6.88
C PHE A 125 -1.62 1.38 7.13
N LYS A 126 -2.16 2.51 7.61
CA LYS A 126 -3.60 2.65 7.88
C LYS A 126 -4.42 2.40 6.63
N SER A 127 -4.13 3.07 5.51
CA SER A 127 -4.89 2.92 4.27
C SER A 127 -4.80 1.52 3.67
N VAL A 128 -3.61 0.89 3.67
CA VAL A 128 -3.46 -0.47 3.16
C VAL A 128 -4.21 -1.47 4.05
N LYS A 129 -4.18 -1.29 5.37
CA LYS A 129 -4.96 -2.13 6.30
C LYS A 129 -6.46 -2.05 6.01
N LEU A 130 -6.97 -0.86 5.72
CA LEU A 130 -8.38 -0.65 5.39
C LEU A 130 -8.78 -1.35 4.09
N LEU A 131 -7.92 -1.32 3.07
CA LEU A 131 -8.14 -2.08 1.83
C LEU A 131 -8.15 -3.59 2.09
N LEU A 132 -7.24 -4.08 2.94
CA LEU A 132 -7.16 -5.48 3.32
C LEU A 132 -8.40 -5.92 4.11
N GLU A 133 -8.85 -5.12 5.06
CA GLU A 133 -10.09 -5.34 5.82
C GLU A 133 -11.30 -5.37 4.89
N ALA A 134 -11.43 -4.40 3.98
CA ALA A 134 -12.47 -4.35 2.96
C ALA A 134 -12.47 -5.60 2.06
N ALA A 135 -11.27 -6.05 1.63
CA ALA A 135 -11.13 -7.27 0.84
C ALA A 135 -11.44 -8.54 1.66
N ASN A 136 -11.32 -8.48 2.98
CA ASN A 136 -11.63 -9.55 3.93
C ASN A 136 -13.10 -9.63 4.35
N VAL A 137 -13.94 -8.63 4.06
CA VAL A 137 -15.38 -8.68 4.40
C VAL A 137 -16.05 -9.79 3.59
N ARG A 138 -16.02 -10.99 4.20
CA ARG A 138 -16.79 -12.22 3.99
C ARG A 138 -16.55 -13.09 5.24
N GLY A 139 -17.16 -12.65 6.33
CA GLY A 139 -17.12 -13.30 7.64
C GLY A 139 -18.28 -12.85 8.54
N ILE A 140 -19.40 -12.45 7.93
CA ILE A 140 -20.73 -12.35 8.56
C ILE A 140 -21.67 -13.15 7.66
#